data_AF-A0AAD6GUU7-F1
#
_entry.id   AF-A0AAD6GUU7-F1
#
_cell.length_a   1.000
_cell.length_b   1.000
_cell.length_c   1.000
_cell.angle_alpha   90.00
_cell.angle_beta   90.00
_cell.angle_gamma   90.00
#
_symmetry.space_group_name_H-M   'P 1'
#
loop_
_entity.id
_entity.type
_entity.pdbx_description
1 polymer ?
#
loop_
_entity_poly.entity_id
_entity_poly.type
_entity_poly.pdbx_seq_one_letter_code
_entity_poly.pdbx_strand_id
1 'polypeptide(L)'
;MTYEHVDALGVLPLEWWRKWEARRLKFTKDGRPINRNPSRSWDDRFEDSVQQPRRDSDIPPFDAREKEAFFDMLRPMFSFRPENRPTTKQILDSEWMLKWALPEYGKIQDNI
;
A
#
# COMPACT_ATOMS: atom_id res chain seq x y z
N MET A 1 3.25 13.87 -3.33
CA MET A 1 2.36 14.33 -2.22
C MET A 1 0.94 13.79 -2.46
N THR A 2 -0.14 14.57 -2.68
CA THR A 2 -1.51 14.01 -2.76
C THR A 2 -1.82 13.17 -4.00
N TYR A 3 -1.25 13.53 -5.16
CA TYR A 3 -1.49 12.78 -6.40
C TYR A 3 -0.96 11.34 -6.34
N GLU A 4 0.08 11.08 -5.55
CA GLU A 4 0.68 9.74 -5.46
C GLU A 4 -0.24 8.79 -4.71
N HIS A 5 -0.94 9.31 -3.69
CA HIS A 5 -1.98 8.55 -3.02
C HIS A 5 -3.11 8.23 -3.98
N VAL A 6 -3.46 9.15 -4.89
CA VAL A 6 -4.50 8.89 -5.89
C VAL A 6 -4.04 7.88 -6.94
N ASP A 7 -2.79 7.98 -7.39
CA ASP A 7 -2.19 7.01 -8.32
C ASP A 7 -2.14 5.59 -7.70
N ALA A 8 -1.90 5.48 -6.38
CA ALA A 8 -1.75 4.21 -5.69
C ALA A 8 -3.08 3.62 -5.16
N LEU A 9 -3.98 4.44 -4.62
CA LEU A 9 -5.16 4.01 -3.87
C LEU A 9 -6.49 4.35 -4.57
N GLY A 10 -6.43 5.07 -5.68
CA GLY A 10 -7.59 5.58 -6.39
C GLY A 10 -8.08 6.93 -5.90
N VAL A 11 -9.22 7.37 -6.44
CA VAL A 11 -9.75 8.72 -6.24
C VAL A 11 -10.12 8.94 -4.76
N LEU A 12 -9.79 10.13 -4.25
CA LEU A 12 -10.18 10.57 -2.90
C LEU A 12 -11.70 10.50 -2.71
N PRO A 13 -12.18 10.42 -1.44
CA PRO A 13 -13.57 10.67 -1.11
C PRO A 13 -14.08 11.95 -1.80
N LEU A 14 -15.30 11.90 -2.35
CA LEU A 14 -15.79 12.89 -3.30
C LEU A 14 -15.72 14.33 -2.77
N GLU A 15 -15.98 14.54 -1.48
CA GLU A 15 -15.90 15.84 -0.85
C GLU A 15 -14.48 16.38 -0.74
N TRP A 16 -13.47 15.51 -0.59
CA TRP A 16 -12.05 15.89 -0.60
C TRP A 16 -11.56 16.08 -2.04
N TRP A 17 -11.96 15.18 -2.95
CA TRP A 17 -11.67 15.29 -4.36
C TRP A 17 -12.14 16.62 -4.95
N ARG A 18 -13.35 17.07 -4.58
CA ARG A 18 -13.88 18.36 -5.04
C ARG A 18 -13.12 19.56 -4.47
N LYS A 19 -12.66 19.49 -3.22
CA LYS A 19 -11.93 20.59 -2.55
C LYS A 19 -10.47 20.70 -2.98
N TRP A 20 -9.89 19.63 -3.54
CA TRP A 20 -8.49 19.63 -3.95
C TRP A 20 -8.28 20.31 -5.30
N GLU A 21 -8.19 21.65 -5.31
CA GLU A 21 -8.07 22.45 -6.55
C GLU A 21 -6.84 22.08 -7.40
N ALA A 22 -5.70 21.81 -6.76
CA ALA A 22 -4.48 21.43 -7.47
C ALA A 22 -4.60 20.10 -8.25
N ARG A 23 -5.65 19.29 -8.01
CA ARG A 23 -5.93 18.08 -8.81
C ARG A 23 -6.08 18.40 -10.29
N ARG A 24 -6.60 19.58 -10.65
CA ARG A 24 -6.89 19.95 -12.05
C ARG A 24 -5.62 20.00 -12.91
N LEU A 25 -4.46 20.16 -12.27
CA LEU A 25 -3.15 20.13 -12.93
C LEU A 25 -2.67 18.70 -13.23
N LYS A 26 -3.27 17.70 -12.60
CA LYS A 26 -2.78 16.31 -12.59
C LYS A 26 -3.81 15.29 -13.04
N PHE A 27 -5.10 15.59 -12.93
CA PHE A 27 -6.20 14.65 -13.19
C PHE A 27 -7.38 15.33 -13.89
N THR A 28 -8.09 14.56 -14.72
CA THR A 28 -9.39 14.92 -15.26
C THR A 28 -10.44 14.97 -14.15
N LYS A 29 -11.63 15.50 -14.47
CA LYS A 29 -12.74 15.55 -13.50
C LYS A 29 -13.05 14.17 -12.94
N ASP A 30 -12.96 13.14 -13.79
CA ASP A 30 -13.26 11.73 -13.51
C ASP A 30 -12.08 10.95 -12.93
N GLY A 31 -10.99 11.61 -12.55
CA GLY A 31 -9.86 10.98 -11.85
C GLY A 31 -8.81 10.33 -12.75
N ARG A 32 -8.86 10.53 -14.06
CA ARG A 32 -7.83 10.01 -14.98
C ARG A 32 -6.60 10.91 -14.96
N PRO A 33 -5.37 10.38 -14.87
CA PRO A 33 -4.16 11.21 -14.93
C PRO A 33 -4.07 12.02 -16.23
N ILE A 34 -3.56 13.25 -16.18
CA ILE A 34 -3.34 14.11 -17.35
C ILE A 34 -1.83 14.31 -17.54
N ASN A 35 -1.27 13.93 -18.70
CA ASN A 35 0.14 14.14 -19.05
C ASN A 35 1.14 13.60 -18.01
N ARG A 36 0.81 12.46 -17.37
CA ARG A 36 1.66 11.84 -16.35
C ARG A 36 2.10 10.47 -16.82
N ASN A 37 3.36 10.39 -17.24
CA ASN A 37 4.03 9.13 -17.53
C ASN A 37 5.39 9.11 -16.78
N PRO A 38 5.67 8.10 -15.94
CA PRO A 38 4.76 7.05 -15.51
C PRO A 38 3.95 7.44 -14.26
N SER A 39 2.62 7.32 -14.34
CA SER A 39 1.80 7.11 -13.14
C SER A 39 2.10 5.72 -12.60
N ARG A 40 2.66 5.63 -11.39
CA ARG A 40 2.97 4.33 -10.76
C ARG A 40 1.77 3.82 -9.99
N SER A 41 1.27 2.66 -10.39
CA SER A 41 0.22 1.93 -9.70
C SER A 41 0.70 1.40 -8.35
N TRP A 42 -0.23 0.85 -7.57
CA TRP A 42 0.09 0.13 -6.33
C TRP A 42 1.13 -0.98 -6.55
N ASP A 43 0.95 -1.78 -7.60
CA ASP A 43 1.84 -2.89 -7.93
C ASP A 43 3.22 -2.42 -8.39
N ASP A 44 3.28 -1.38 -9.24
CA ASP A 44 4.57 -0.80 -9.68
C ASP A 44 5.38 -0.30 -8.47
N ARG A 45 4.70 0.34 -7.51
CA ARG A 45 5.32 0.86 -6.29
C ARG A 45 5.81 -0.26 -5.38
N PHE A 46 5.06 -1.34 -5.26
CA PHE A 46 5.52 -2.49 -4.48
C PHE A 46 6.73 -3.14 -5.15
N GLU A 47 6.71 -3.24 -6.48
CA GLU A 47 7.80 -3.82 -7.24
C GLU A 47 9.09 -3.00 -7.11
N ASP A 48 9.02 -1.70 -7.37
CA ASP A 48 10.19 -0.82 -7.40
C ASP A 48 10.72 -0.43 -6.00
N SER A 49 9.85 -0.41 -4.98
CA SER A 49 10.20 0.07 -3.64
C SER A 49 10.35 -1.04 -2.60
N VAL A 50 9.93 -2.27 -2.90
CA VAL A 50 10.04 -3.42 -1.98
C VAL A 50 10.73 -4.62 -2.64
N GLN A 51 10.20 -5.13 -3.75
CA GLN A 51 10.71 -6.38 -4.34
C GLN A 51 12.08 -6.20 -4.99
N GLN A 52 12.27 -5.14 -5.78
CA GLN A 52 13.55 -4.86 -6.42
C GLN A 52 14.66 -4.58 -5.39
N PRO A 53 14.47 -3.70 -4.38
CA PRO A 53 15.49 -3.49 -3.35
C PRO A 53 15.82 -4.75 -2.54
N ARG A 54 14.85 -5.63 -2.30
CA ARG A 54 15.09 -6.93 -1.67
C ARG A 54 16.01 -7.80 -2.51
N ARG A 55 15.71 -7.95 -3.81
CA ARG A 55 16.56 -8.71 -4.74
C ARG A 55 17.97 -8.11 -4.85
N ASP A 56 18.08 -6.78 -4.90
CA ASP A 56 19.37 -6.08 -4.95
C ASP A 56 20.19 -6.26 -3.67
N SER A 57 19.54 -6.62 -2.56
CA SER A 57 20.17 -6.85 -1.25
C SER A 57 20.27 -8.32 -0.86
N ASP A 58 20.07 -9.25 -1.80
CA ASP A 58 20.01 -10.71 -1.56
C ASP A 58 19.01 -11.14 -0.47
N ILE A 59 17.98 -10.32 -0.21
CA ILE A 59 16.87 -10.65 0.67
C ILE A 59 15.81 -11.38 -0.17
N PRO A 60 15.30 -12.54 0.29
CA PRO A 60 14.24 -13.24 -0.42
C PRO A 60 13.04 -12.32 -0.74
N PRO A 61 12.62 -12.25 -2.02
CA PRO A 61 11.44 -11.48 -2.39
C PRO A 61 10.19 -12.15 -1.83
N PHE A 62 9.11 -11.38 -1.72
CA PHE A 62 7.78 -11.94 -1.45
C PHE A 62 7.41 -12.91 -2.57
N ASP A 63 6.92 -14.09 -2.20
CA ASP A 63 6.21 -14.94 -3.15
C ASP A 63 4.81 -14.37 -3.46
N ALA A 64 4.12 -14.97 -4.44
CA ALA A 64 2.81 -14.49 -4.87
C ALA A 64 1.76 -14.51 -3.74
N ARG A 65 1.80 -15.52 -2.87
CA ARG A 65 0.83 -15.69 -1.78
C ARG A 65 1.11 -14.75 -0.63
N GLU A 66 2.38 -14.60 -0.26
CA GLU A 66 2.79 -13.64 0.75
C GLU A 66 2.45 -12.22 0.30
N LYS A 67 2.72 -11.88 -0.96
CA LYS A 67 2.38 -10.57 -1.55
C LYS A 67 0.86 -10.30 -1.46
N GLU A 68 0.03 -11.28 -1.82
CA GLU A 68 -1.43 -11.15 -1.74
C GLU A 68 -1.90 -10.93 -0.30
N ALA A 69 -1.47 -11.79 0.64
CA ALA A 69 -1.80 -11.64 2.05
C ALA A 69 -1.31 -10.29 2.63
N PHE A 70 -0.13 -9.84 2.22
CA PHE A 70 0.41 -8.54 2.61
C PHE A 70 -0.46 -7.39 2.08
N PHE A 71 -0.91 -7.47 0.83
CA PHE A 71 -1.80 -6.47 0.24
C PHE A 71 -3.17 -6.44 0.90
N ASP A 72 -3.73 -7.59 1.24
CA ASP A 72 -5.00 -7.71 1.95
C ASP A 72 -4.94 -7.08 3.35
N MET A 73 -3.78 -7.14 4.01
CA MET A 73 -3.54 -6.43 5.26
C MET A 73 -3.32 -4.91 5.03
N LEU A 74 -2.43 -4.54 4.10
CA LEU A 74 -1.93 -3.17 3.97
C LEU A 74 -2.93 -2.21 3.30
N ARG A 75 -3.68 -2.66 2.29
CA ARG A 75 -4.66 -1.81 1.58
C ARG A 75 -5.71 -1.18 2.50
N PRO A 76 -6.42 -1.93 3.36
CA PRO A 76 -7.43 -1.33 4.23
C PRO A 76 -6.80 -0.40 5.29
N MET A 77 -5.54 -0.60 5.68
CA MET A 77 -4.81 0.34 6.55
C MET A 77 -4.62 1.72 5.92
N PHE A 78 -4.55 1.79 4.59
CA PHE A 78 -4.44 3.04 3.84
C PHE A 78 -5.77 3.63 3.40
N SER A 79 -6.90 3.15 3.94
CA SER A 79 -8.20 3.78 3.68
C SER A 79 -8.16 5.27 3.95
N PHE A 80 -8.65 6.06 2.98
CA PHE A 80 -8.67 7.52 3.08
C PHE A 80 -9.42 7.99 4.32
N ARG A 81 -10.58 7.37 4.60
CA ARG A 81 -11.37 7.58 5.81
C ARG A 81 -10.76 6.79 6.97
N PRO A 82 -10.32 7.46 8.05
CA PRO A 82 -9.78 6.77 9.23
C PRO A 82 -10.76 5.76 9.82
N GLU A 83 -12.05 6.05 9.82
CA GLU A 83 -13.12 5.18 10.31
C GLU A 83 -13.26 3.86 9.55
N ASN A 84 -12.72 3.78 8.33
CA ASN A 84 -12.70 2.56 7.52
C ASN A 84 -11.43 1.72 7.73
N ARG A 85 -10.45 2.20 8.52
CA ARG A 85 -9.20 1.47 8.76
C ARG A 85 -9.43 0.38 9.80
N PRO A 86 -8.75 -0.77 9.67
CA PRO A 86 -8.81 -1.82 10.66
C PRO A 86 -8.18 -1.36 11.97
N THR A 87 -8.68 -1.92 13.07
CA THR A 87 -8.05 -1.79 14.39
C THR A 87 -6.72 -2.54 14.43
N THR A 88 -5.85 -2.18 15.37
CA THR A 88 -4.59 -2.91 15.60
C THR A 88 -4.83 -4.40 15.82
N LYS A 89 -5.88 -4.78 16.56
CA LYS A 89 -6.22 -6.19 16.78
C LYS A 89 -6.50 -6.92 15.45
N GLN A 90 -7.34 -6.33 14.60
CA GLN A 90 -7.65 -6.93 13.29
C GLN A 90 -6.42 -7.04 12.38
N ILE A 91 -5.46 -6.10 12.48
CA ILE A 91 -4.20 -6.17 11.74
C ILE A 91 -3.36 -7.34 12.26
N LEU A 92 -3.21 -7.47 13.58
CA LEU A 92 -2.47 -8.58 14.21
C LEU A 92 -3.08 -9.95 13.89
N ASP A 93 -4.40 -10.00 13.71
CA ASP A 93 -5.15 -11.21 13.33
C ASP A 93 -5.17 -11.45 11.80
N SER A 94 -4.51 -10.61 10.99
CA SER A 94 -4.45 -10.80 9.53
C SER A 94 -3.61 -12.01 9.14
N GLU A 95 -3.90 -12.59 7.96
CA GLU A 95 -3.15 -13.74 7.45
C GLU A 95 -1.64 -13.45 7.37
N TRP A 96 -1.26 -12.25 6.90
CA TRP A 96 0.15 -11.90 6.77
C TRP A 96 0.87 -11.88 8.13
N MET A 97 0.24 -11.28 9.15
CA MET A 97 0.82 -11.23 10.49
C MET A 97 0.97 -12.63 11.10
N LEU A 98 -0.08 -13.47 11.00
CA LEU A 98 -0.09 -14.79 11.65
C LEU A 98 0.86 -15.79 10.98
N LYS A 99 1.00 -15.75 9.66
CA LYS A 99 1.79 -16.75 8.91
C LYS A 99 3.23 -16.33 8.62
N TRP A 100 3.52 -15.04 8.50
CA TRP A 100 4.86 -14.55 8.17
C TRP A 100 5.46 -13.69 9.27
N ALA A 101 4.78 -12.63 9.73
CA ALA A 101 5.43 -11.66 10.63
C ALA A 101 5.69 -12.17 12.06
N LEU A 102 4.64 -12.66 12.73
CA LEU A 102 4.71 -13.09 14.13
C LEU A 102 5.62 -14.32 14.34
N PRO A 103 5.61 -15.34 13.45
CA PRO A 103 6.56 -16.44 13.56
C PRO A 103 8.03 -15.98 13.51
N GLU A 104 8.38 -15.05 12.61
CA GLU A 104 9.75 -14.52 12.55
C GLU A 104 10.08 -13.67 13.78
N TYR A 105 9.13 -12.89 14.27
CA TYR A 105 9.31 -12.13 15.52
C TYR A 105 9.61 -13.04 16.72
N GLY A 106 8.89 -14.16 16.86
CA GLY A 106 9.13 -15.13 17.92
C GLY A 106 10.55 -15.72 17.88
N LYS A 107 11.03 -16.10 16.68
CA LYS A 107 12.42 -16.58 16.52
C LYS A 107 13.46 -15.55 16.97
N ILE A 108 13.21 -14.26 16.74
CA ILE A 108 14.12 -13.19 17.18
C ILE A 108 14.11 -13.11 18.71
N GLN A 109 12.94 -13.19 19.35
CA GLN A 109 12.84 -13.15 20.81
C GLN A 109 13.50 -14.35 21.49
N ASP A 110 13.38 -15.54 20.92
CA ASP A 110 13.98 -16.76 21.46
C ASP A 110 15.52 -16.79 21.31
N ASN A 111 16.07 -15.92 20.47
CA ASN A 111 17.51 -15.76 20.23
C ASN A 111 18.16 -14.65 21.09
N ILE A 112 17.41 -14.04 22.02
CA ILE A 112 17.89 -13.01 22.96
C ILE A 112 18.10 -13.61 24.36
#